data_AF-A0ABD1B0T1-F1
#
_entry.id   AF-A0ABD1B0T1-F1
#
_cell.length_a   1.000
_cell.length_b   1.000
_cell.length_c   1.000
_cell.angle_alpha   90.00
_cell.angle_beta   90.00
_cell.angle_gamma   90.00
#
_symmetry.space_group_name_H-M   'P 1'
#
loop_
_entity.id
_entity.type
_entity.pdbx_description
1 polymer ?
#
loop_
_entity_poly.entity_id
_entity_poly.type
_entity_poly.pdbx_seq_one_letter_code
_entity_poly.pdbx_strand_id
1 'polypeptide(L)'
;MVKRMVQSVAAHAPKAFILIASNIVNSAVPLAAEVLKEKGVYDPKKLFGMTSFEVSVVKSIVRQVLQTNLVDVPVCAFLSKTKPSLNYTEEEMEKLAVKIQYEVSFAKSGFGTFSLLTAHAVEAFLSSLLRALDGVEDVYEFAFVASTVTELPYFASRVKLGKNGIEAVIDPDLHGLAKYEEKALEALKTKLKASIEKGIAFAAEGN
;
A
#
# COMPACT_ATOMS: atom_id res chain seq x y z
N MET A 1 -8.45 -18.62 -2.49
CA MET A 1 -7.85 -18.34 -3.81
C MET A 1 -6.40 -17.89 -3.70
N VAL A 2 -6.09 -16.78 -3.01
CA VAL A 2 -4.72 -16.24 -2.85
C VAL A 2 -3.72 -17.32 -2.40
N LYS A 3 -4.03 -18.07 -1.33
CA LYS A 3 -3.19 -19.18 -0.82
C LYS A 3 -2.74 -20.13 -1.94
N ARG A 4 -3.70 -20.68 -2.72
CA ARG A 4 -3.42 -21.61 -3.82
C ARG A 4 -2.55 -21.01 -4.93
N MET A 5 -2.82 -19.76 -5.31
CA MET A 5 -2.02 -19.07 -6.33
C MET A 5 -0.58 -18.88 -5.85
N VAL A 6 -0.39 -18.41 -4.61
CA VAL A 6 0.93 -18.21 -4.02
C VAL A 6 1.67 -19.54 -3.85
N GLN A 7 0.99 -20.61 -3.44
CA GLN A 7 1.57 -21.96 -3.40
C GLN A 7 2.07 -22.41 -4.77
N SER A 8 1.33 -22.13 -5.84
CA SER A 8 1.74 -22.46 -7.22
C SER A 8 2.96 -21.64 -7.65
N VAL A 9 3.00 -20.34 -7.35
CA VAL A 9 4.17 -19.48 -7.61
C VAL A 9 5.38 -19.98 -6.83
N ALA A 10 5.22 -20.35 -5.56
CA ALA A 10 6.29 -20.90 -4.74
C ALA A 10 6.89 -22.18 -5.34
N ALA A 11 6.06 -23.03 -5.95
CA ALA A 11 6.49 -24.29 -6.56
C ALA A 11 7.17 -24.11 -7.93
N HIS A 12 6.69 -23.17 -8.76
CA HIS A 12 7.11 -23.08 -10.17
C HIS A 12 7.95 -21.84 -10.51
N ALA A 13 7.83 -20.76 -9.74
CA ALA A 13 8.51 -19.49 -9.98
C ALA A 13 8.92 -18.81 -8.66
N PRO A 14 9.72 -19.47 -7.80
CA PRO A 14 10.02 -19.01 -6.43
C PRO A 14 10.77 -17.67 -6.36
N LYS A 15 11.38 -17.23 -7.47
CA LYS A 15 12.12 -15.96 -7.54
C LYS A 15 11.30 -14.81 -8.13
N ALA A 16 10.05 -15.05 -8.51
CA ALA A 16 9.18 -14.05 -9.13
C ALA A 16 8.82 -12.92 -8.17
N PHE A 17 8.58 -11.74 -8.75
CA PHE A 17 7.96 -10.63 -8.03
C PHE A 17 6.44 -10.86 -7.96
N ILE A 18 5.86 -10.69 -6.78
CA ILE A 18 4.45 -10.94 -6.50
C ILE A 18 3.80 -9.62 -6.10
N LEU A 19 2.90 -9.11 -6.94
CA LEU A 19 2.03 -7.98 -6.62
C LEU A 19 0.61 -8.47 -6.30
N ILE A 20 0.15 -8.21 -5.08
CA ILE A 20 -1.20 -8.53 -4.63
C ILE A 20 -2.10 -7.31 -4.80
N ALA A 21 -2.98 -7.37 -5.80
CA ALA A 21 -3.98 -6.34 -6.10
C ALA A 21 -5.40 -6.81 -5.72
N SER A 22 -5.57 -7.28 -4.48
CA SER A 22 -6.87 -7.70 -3.95
C SER A 22 -7.45 -6.65 -3.00
N ASN A 23 -8.78 -6.59 -2.88
CA ASN A 23 -9.48 -5.73 -1.92
C ASN A 23 -9.10 -5.96 -0.44
N ILE A 24 -8.61 -7.16 -0.11
CA ILE A 24 -8.18 -7.55 1.24
C ILE A 24 -6.65 -7.54 1.39
N VAL A 25 -5.96 -6.61 0.74
CA VAL A 25 -4.48 -6.52 0.69
C VAL A 25 -3.82 -6.66 2.07
N ASN A 26 -4.41 -6.03 3.10
CA ASN A 26 -3.92 -6.04 4.49
C ASN A 26 -3.90 -7.43 5.15
N SER A 27 -4.69 -8.39 4.64
CA SER A 27 -4.69 -9.79 5.08
C SER A 27 -4.04 -10.72 4.05
N ALA A 28 -4.16 -10.39 2.75
CA ALA A 28 -3.63 -11.22 1.67
C ALA A 28 -2.10 -11.20 1.59
N VAL A 29 -1.45 -10.07 1.88
CA VAL A 29 0.02 -9.99 1.92
C VAL A 29 0.62 -10.81 3.06
N PRO A 30 0.16 -10.68 4.33
CA PRO A 30 0.64 -11.53 5.41
C PRO A 30 0.39 -13.02 5.13
N LEU A 31 -0.78 -13.37 4.60
CA LEU A 31 -1.08 -14.74 4.18
C LEU A 31 -0.08 -15.24 3.14
N ALA A 32 0.19 -14.46 2.09
CA ALA A 32 1.13 -14.85 1.04
C ALA A 32 2.56 -15.01 1.59
N ALA A 33 2.97 -14.12 2.50
CA ALA A 33 4.26 -14.22 3.15
C ALA A 33 4.40 -15.51 3.95
N GLU A 34 3.41 -15.88 4.77
CA GLU A 34 3.43 -17.14 5.53
C GLU A 34 3.49 -18.36 4.62
N VAL A 35 2.68 -18.39 3.54
CA VAL A 35 2.74 -19.47 2.54
C VAL A 35 4.13 -19.60 1.90
N LEU A 36 4.76 -18.48 1.56
CA LEU A 36 6.10 -18.48 0.98
C LEU A 36 7.17 -18.92 2.00
N LYS A 37 6.99 -18.56 3.29
CA LYS A 37 7.88 -18.98 4.39
C LYS A 37 7.78 -20.47 4.63
N GLU A 38 6.58 -21.03 4.66
CA GLU A 38 6.34 -22.48 4.77
C GLU A 38 7.02 -23.27 3.63
N LYS A 39 7.13 -22.66 2.43
CA LYS A 39 7.81 -23.24 1.27
C LYS A 39 9.31 -22.92 1.22
N GLY A 40 9.85 -22.13 2.16
CA GLY A 40 11.26 -21.78 2.23
C GLY A 40 11.75 -20.83 1.12
N VAL A 41 10.83 -20.11 0.44
CA VAL A 41 11.14 -19.26 -0.72
C VAL A 41 10.73 -17.79 -0.51
N TYR A 42 10.38 -17.41 0.72
CA TYR A 42 9.98 -16.05 1.05
C TYR A 42 11.14 -15.06 0.89
N ASP A 43 10.92 -14.05 0.04
CA ASP A 43 11.78 -12.88 -0.09
C ASP A 43 10.93 -11.62 0.18
N PRO A 44 11.13 -10.91 1.30
CA PRO A 44 10.37 -9.70 1.62
C PRO A 44 10.55 -8.58 0.60
N LYS A 45 11.63 -8.62 -0.21
CA LYS A 45 11.89 -7.62 -1.26
C LYS A 45 11.03 -7.82 -2.51
N LYS A 46 10.35 -8.96 -2.63
CA LYS A 46 9.63 -9.36 -3.84
C LYS A 46 8.13 -9.53 -3.65
N LEU A 47 7.61 -9.31 -2.45
CA LEU A 47 6.19 -9.39 -2.15
C LEU A 47 5.63 -7.98 -1.88
N PHE A 48 4.69 -7.56 -2.72
CA PHE A 48 4.10 -6.23 -2.67
C PHE A 48 2.58 -6.34 -2.54
N GLY A 49 2.00 -5.55 -1.64
CA GLY A 49 0.57 -5.25 -1.65
C GLY A 49 0.33 -3.93 -2.36
N MET A 50 -0.54 -3.92 -3.37
CA MET A 50 -0.84 -2.70 -4.11
C MET A 50 -1.61 -1.71 -3.21
N THR A 51 -1.08 -0.49 -3.08
CA THR A 51 -1.77 0.65 -2.42
C THR A 51 -1.88 1.88 -3.34
N SER A 52 -1.38 1.77 -4.58
CA SER A 52 -1.39 2.85 -5.56
C SER A 52 -2.80 3.30 -5.95
N PHE A 53 -3.82 2.45 -5.79
CA PHE A 53 -5.22 2.83 -6.00
C PHE A 53 -5.67 3.90 -4.99
N GLU A 54 -5.49 3.64 -3.70
CA GLU A 54 -5.84 4.59 -2.65
C GLU A 54 -5.08 5.91 -2.82
N VAL A 55 -3.77 5.82 -3.11
CA VAL A 55 -2.94 7.01 -3.37
C VAL A 55 -3.43 7.81 -4.57
N SER A 56 -3.89 7.15 -5.65
CA SER A 56 -4.38 7.82 -6.86
C SER A 56 -5.70 8.58 -6.60
N VAL A 57 -6.61 8.00 -5.82
CA VAL A 57 -7.85 8.66 -5.41
C VAL A 57 -7.52 9.89 -4.56
N VAL A 58 -6.63 9.73 -3.57
CA VAL A 58 -6.22 10.84 -2.70
C VAL A 58 -5.55 11.95 -3.52
N LYS A 59 -4.60 11.61 -4.41
CA LYS A 59 -3.95 12.57 -5.31
C LYS A 59 -4.97 13.31 -6.16
N SER A 60 -5.98 12.62 -6.71
CA SER A 60 -7.02 13.26 -7.52
C SER A 60 -7.79 14.34 -6.72
N ILE A 61 -8.21 14.01 -5.50
CA ILE A 61 -8.92 14.94 -4.62
C ILE A 61 -8.03 16.12 -4.23
N VAL A 62 -6.78 15.86 -3.84
CA VAL A 62 -5.84 16.92 -3.44
C VAL A 62 -5.49 17.83 -4.63
N ARG A 63 -5.36 17.29 -5.84
CA ARG A 63 -5.15 18.07 -7.08
C ARG A 63 -6.31 19.02 -7.37
N GLN A 64 -7.56 18.58 -7.17
CA GLN A 64 -8.74 19.43 -7.33
C GLN A 64 -8.77 20.56 -6.31
N VAL A 65 -8.44 20.23 -5.06
CA VAL A 65 -8.35 21.19 -3.95
C VAL A 65 -7.29 22.25 -4.19
N LEU A 66 -6.08 21.84 -4.57
CA LEU A 66 -4.93 22.73 -4.80
C LEU A 66 -4.89 23.34 -6.20
N GLN A 67 -5.79 22.93 -7.09
CA GLN A 67 -5.84 23.34 -8.51
C GLN A 67 -4.49 23.17 -9.23
N THR A 68 -3.75 22.10 -8.91
CA THR A 68 -2.43 21.80 -9.47
C THR A 68 -2.27 20.32 -9.75
N ASN A 69 -1.47 19.97 -10.76
CA ASN A 69 -1.14 18.58 -11.09
C ASN A 69 0.09 18.07 -10.32
N LEU A 70 0.90 18.99 -9.77
CA LEU A 70 2.13 18.70 -9.05
C LEU A 70 1.81 18.52 -7.56
N VAL A 71 1.41 17.30 -7.20
CA VAL A 71 1.09 16.93 -5.81
C VAL A 71 1.85 15.67 -5.42
N ASP A 72 2.59 15.75 -4.32
CA ASP A 72 3.10 14.60 -3.59
C ASP A 72 2.27 14.39 -2.32
N VAL A 73 1.66 13.21 -2.23
CA VAL A 73 0.82 12.82 -1.10
C VAL A 73 1.53 11.68 -0.37
N PRO A 74 1.75 11.80 0.94
CA PRO A 74 2.38 10.77 1.75
C PRO A 74 1.47 9.55 1.91
N VAL A 75 2.05 8.47 2.41
CA VAL A 75 1.35 7.23 2.70
C VAL A 75 0.19 7.46 3.67
N CYS A 76 -0.88 6.67 3.60
CA CYS A 76 -2.05 6.77 4.47
C CYS A 76 -2.82 8.11 4.41
N ALA A 77 -2.54 8.95 3.42
CA ALA A 77 -3.21 10.23 3.21
C ALA A 77 -3.06 11.21 4.39
N PHE A 78 -1.89 11.25 5.05
CA PHE A 78 -1.56 12.29 6.03
C PHE A 78 -1.49 13.66 5.34
N LEU A 79 -2.57 14.41 5.42
CA LEU A 79 -2.74 15.66 4.69
C LEU A 79 -1.76 16.74 5.19
N SER A 80 -1.35 16.70 6.46
CA SER A 80 -0.36 17.65 7.03
C SER A 80 1.02 17.59 6.36
N LYS A 81 1.38 16.42 5.79
CA LYS A 81 2.67 16.16 5.15
C LYS A 81 2.59 16.22 3.61
N THR A 82 1.46 16.67 3.06
CA THR A 82 1.29 16.87 1.60
C THR A 82 2.16 17.99 1.07
N LYS A 83 2.61 17.84 -0.18
CA LYS A 83 3.38 18.86 -0.90
C LYS A 83 2.70 19.17 -2.24
N PRO A 84 2.35 20.45 -2.53
CA PRO A 84 2.46 21.61 -1.66
C PRO A 84 1.49 21.54 -0.46
N SER A 85 1.81 22.26 0.61
CA SER A 85 1.05 22.23 1.86
C SER A 85 -0.36 22.80 1.69
N LEU A 86 -1.33 22.17 2.36
CA LEU A 86 -2.71 22.63 2.42
C LEU A 86 -2.86 23.72 3.48
N ASN A 87 -3.23 24.93 3.06
CA ASN A 87 -3.50 26.06 3.97
C ASN A 87 -4.93 26.01 4.49
N TYR A 88 -5.25 24.99 5.28
CA TYR A 88 -6.57 24.78 5.88
C TYR A 88 -6.49 24.76 7.40
N THR A 89 -7.61 25.08 8.03
CA THR A 89 -7.80 24.90 9.47
C THR A 89 -7.85 23.41 9.83
N GLU A 90 -7.62 23.07 11.10
CA GLU A 90 -7.65 21.68 11.57
C GLU A 90 -9.02 21.02 11.29
N GLU A 91 -10.13 21.78 11.45
CA GLU A 91 -11.49 21.30 11.17
C GLU A 91 -11.72 21.01 9.67
N GLU A 92 -11.23 21.88 8.79
CA GLU A 92 -11.31 21.67 7.34
C GLU A 92 -10.49 20.47 6.89
N MET A 93 -9.31 20.28 7.49
CA MET A 93 -8.44 19.13 7.21
C MET A 93 -9.09 17.82 7.66
N GLU A 94 -9.73 17.79 8.84
CA GLU A 94 -10.46 16.62 9.31
C GLU A 94 -11.65 16.29 8.39
N LYS A 95 -12.44 17.29 7.98
CA LYS A 95 -13.53 17.10 7.01
C LYS A 95 -13.03 16.56 5.67
N LEU A 96 -11.91 17.08 5.17
CA LEU A 96 -11.29 16.61 3.93
C LEU A 96 -10.80 15.15 4.07
N ALA A 97 -10.19 14.79 5.20
CA ALA A 97 -9.75 13.43 5.47
C ALA A 97 -10.93 12.45 5.50
N VAL A 98 -12.06 12.82 6.15
CA VAL A 98 -13.29 12.00 6.15
C VAL A 98 -13.86 11.84 4.75
N LYS A 99 -13.91 12.91 3.96
CA LYS A 99 -14.36 12.85 2.55
C LYS A 99 -13.49 11.92 1.72
N ILE A 100 -12.17 12.00 1.84
CA ILE A 100 -11.23 11.13 1.13
C ILE A 100 -11.46 9.66 1.49
N GLN A 101 -11.61 9.34 2.78
CA GLN A 101 -11.87 7.97 3.23
C GLN A 101 -13.21 7.43 2.70
N TYR A 102 -14.23 8.28 2.65
CA TYR A 102 -15.53 7.93 2.05
C TYR A 102 -15.40 7.61 0.56
N GLU A 103 -14.76 8.49 -0.23
CA GLU A 103 -14.55 8.31 -1.67
C GLU A 103 -13.74 7.05 -1.98
N VAL A 104 -12.67 6.78 -1.21
CA VAL A 104 -11.88 5.55 -1.35
C VAL A 104 -12.74 4.31 -1.06
N SER A 105 -13.58 4.36 -0.02
CA SER A 105 -14.47 3.25 0.35
C SER A 105 -15.58 3.03 -0.70
N PHE A 106 -16.15 4.11 -1.22
CA PHE A 106 -17.15 4.08 -2.27
C PHE A 106 -16.57 3.52 -3.57
N ALA A 107 -15.39 3.97 -3.98
CA ALA A 107 -14.71 3.48 -5.16
C ALA A 107 -14.32 1.99 -5.06
N LYS A 108 -14.03 1.49 -3.86
CA LYS A 108 -13.84 0.04 -3.59
C LYS A 108 -15.14 -0.78 -3.66
N SER A 109 -16.29 -0.14 -3.46
CA SER A 109 -17.61 -0.79 -3.41
C SER A 109 -18.32 -0.83 -4.78
N GLY A 110 -17.82 -0.11 -5.78
CA GLY A 110 -18.46 0.08 -7.08
C GLY A 110 -18.37 -1.14 -8.02
N PHE A 111 -19.53 -1.60 -8.52
CA PHE A 111 -19.66 -2.53 -9.63
C PHE A 111 -19.08 -1.90 -10.92
N GLY A 112 -17.87 -2.30 -11.34
CA GLY A 112 -17.34 -2.06 -12.69
C GLY A 112 -16.28 -0.95 -12.83
N THR A 113 -16.40 0.20 -12.18
CA THR A 113 -15.36 1.27 -12.25
C THR A 113 -14.08 0.94 -11.49
N PHE A 114 -14.19 0.07 -10.47
CA PHE A 114 -13.05 -0.45 -9.73
C PHE A 114 -12.07 -1.21 -10.64
N SER A 115 -12.52 -1.84 -11.73
CA SER A 115 -11.65 -2.66 -12.58
C SER A 115 -10.68 -1.84 -13.43
N LEU A 116 -11.13 -0.75 -14.06
CA LEU A 116 -10.27 0.11 -14.90
C LEU A 116 -9.24 0.88 -14.07
N LEU A 117 -9.66 1.43 -12.93
CA LEU A 117 -8.73 2.14 -12.02
C LEU A 117 -7.73 1.19 -11.38
N THR A 118 -8.17 -0.02 -10.99
CA THR A 118 -7.26 -1.07 -10.52
C THR A 118 -6.29 -1.48 -11.62
N ALA A 119 -6.77 -1.69 -12.85
CA ALA A 119 -5.90 -2.05 -13.97
C ALA A 119 -4.86 -0.97 -14.26
N HIS A 120 -5.25 0.31 -14.23
CA HIS A 120 -4.31 1.42 -14.39
C HIS A 120 -3.30 1.51 -13.23
N ALA A 121 -3.74 1.31 -11.99
CA ALA A 121 -2.84 1.30 -10.83
C ALA A 121 -1.85 0.13 -10.88
N VAL A 122 -2.31 -1.05 -11.32
CA VAL A 122 -1.46 -2.23 -11.56
C VAL A 122 -0.46 -1.94 -12.66
N GLU A 123 -0.89 -1.40 -13.81
CA GLU A 123 -0.01 -1.05 -14.93
C GLU A 123 1.06 -0.04 -14.50
N ALA A 124 0.68 1.03 -13.79
CA ALA A 124 1.62 2.02 -13.29
C ALA A 124 2.68 1.40 -12.36
N PHE A 125 2.26 0.55 -11.41
CA PHE A 125 3.19 -0.13 -10.51
C PHE A 125 4.11 -1.09 -11.27
N LEU A 126 3.56 -1.88 -12.21
CA LEU A 126 4.37 -2.80 -13.02
C LEU A 126 5.36 -2.04 -13.90
N SER A 127 4.96 -0.92 -14.50
CA SER A 127 5.82 -0.08 -15.32
C SER A 127 7.01 0.46 -14.50
N SER A 128 6.75 0.96 -13.29
CA SER A 128 7.79 1.35 -12.34
C SER A 128 8.71 0.17 -11.98
N LEU A 129 8.14 -1.00 -11.63
CA LEU A 129 8.94 -2.18 -11.33
C LEU A 129 9.83 -2.60 -12.51
N LEU A 130 9.29 -2.65 -13.73
CA LEU A 130 10.04 -3.02 -14.94
C LEU A 130 11.18 -2.04 -15.21
N ARG A 131 10.94 -0.73 -15.05
CA ARG A 131 12.01 0.29 -15.17
C ARG A 131 13.12 0.07 -14.15
N ALA A 132 12.75 -0.22 -12.90
CA ALA A 132 13.72 -0.51 -11.84
C ALA A 132 14.53 -1.79 -12.13
N LEU A 133 13.90 -2.81 -12.72
CA LEU A 133 14.57 -4.04 -13.16
C LEU A 133 15.54 -3.79 -14.32
N ASP A 134 15.21 -2.87 -15.22
CA ASP A 134 16.10 -2.43 -16.31
C ASP A 134 17.30 -1.59 -15.81
N GLY A 135 17.28 -1.21 -14.53
CA GLY A 135 18.37 -0.49 -13.87
C GLY A 135 18.19 1.02 -13.85
N VAL A 136 16.98 1.53 -14.12
CA VAL A 136 16.65 2.92 -13.83
C VAL A 136 16.73 3.13 -12.32
N GLU A 137 17.55 4.10 -11.91
CA GLU A 137 17.68 4.48 -10.52
C GLU A 137 16.51 5.37 -10.06
N ASP A 138 16.36 5.52 -8.74
CA ASP A 138 15.39 6.44 -8.11
C ASP A 138 13.93 6.23 -8.56
N VAL A 139 13.56 4.97 -8.73
CA VAL A 139 12.16 4.56 -8.93
C VAL A 139 11.52 4.33 -7.57
N TYR A 140 10.41 5.03 -7.31
CA TYR A 140 9.68 4.94 -6.05
C TYR A 140 8.21 4.62 -6.28
N GLU A 141 7.69 3.71 -5.46
CA GLU A 141 6.27 3.36 -5.46
C GLU A 141 5.73 3.24 -4.04
N PHE A 142 4.41 3.31 -3.90
CA PHE A 142 3.74 3.01 -2.63
C PHE A 142 3.29 1.55 -2.63
N ALA A 143 3.65 0.82 -1.57
CA ALA A 143 3.26 -0.57 -1.41
C ALA A 143 3.05 -0.93 0.06
N PHE A 144 2.15 -1.86 0.31
CA PHE A 144 2.01 -2.56 1.59
C PHE A 144 3.00 -3.72 1.64
N VAL A 145 4.04 -3.59 2.47
CA VAL A 145 5.21 -4.47 2.48
C VAL A 145 5.60 -4.84 3.90
N ALA A 146 6.47 -5.83 4.05
CA ALA A 146 7.13 -6.07 5.33
C ALA A 146 7.92 -4.82 5.73
N SER A 147 7.68 -4.29 6.92
CA SER A 147 8.17 -2.98 7.32
C SER A 147 8.44 -2.93 8.82
N THR A 148 9.37 -2.07 9.22
CA THR A 148 9.71 -1.75 10.61
C THR A 148 9.38 -0.30 10.97
N VAL A 149 8.65 0.40 10.09
CA VAL A 149 8.22 1.81 10.28
C VAL A 149 7.28 1.94 11.50
N THR A 150 6.53 0.88 11.80
CA THR A 150 5.69 0.80 13.01
C THR A 150 5.99 -0.49 13.76
N GLU A 151 5.34 -0.70 14.89
CA GLU A 151 5.40 -1.95 15.66
C GLU A 151 4.75 -3.15 14.94
N LEU A 152 4.06 -2.92 13.82
CA LEU A 152 3.40 -3.95 13.01
C LEU A 152 4.38 -4.52 11.96
N PRO A 153 4.33 -5.83 11.69
CA PRO A 153 5.27 -6.47 10.76
C PRO A 153 5.07 -6.06 9.30
N TYR A 154 3.92 -5.47 8.97
CA TYR A 154 3.62 -4.95 7.64
C TYR A 154 3.03 -3.55 7.76
N PHE A 155 3.44 -2.66 6.87
CA PHE A 155 2.89 -1.32 6.79
C PHE A 155 2.95 -0.81 5.34
N ALA A 156 2.03 0.09 5.00
CA ALA A 156 2.10 0.77 3.73
C ALA A 156 3.23 1.80 3.81
N SER A 157 4.15 1.78 2.85
CA SER A 157 5.29 2.70 2.84
C SER A 157 5.68 3.04 1.41
N ARG A 158 6.39 4.16 1.24
CA ARG A 158 7.07 4.43 -0.02
C ARG A 158 8.29 3.53 -0.07
N VAL A 159 8.51 2.85 -1.19
CA VAL A 159 9.64 1.94 -1.38
C VAL A 159 10.46 2.40 -2.58
N LYS A 160 11.78 2.34 -2.44
CA LYS A 160 12.70 2.44 -3.58
C LYS A 160 12.80 1.06 -4.23
N LEU A 161 12.46 0.99 -5.51
CA LEU A 161 12.56 -0.21 -6.32
C LEU A 161 13.93 -0.25 -7.01
N GLY A 162 14.45 -1.46 -7.20
CA GLY A 162 15.64 -1.73 -7.99
C GLY A 162 15.66 -3.14 -8.55
N LYS A 163 16.83 -3.58 -9.04
CA LYS A 163 16.98 -4.86 -9.77
C LYS A 163 16.58 -6.09 -8.97
N ASN A 164 16.62 -6.00 -7.64
CA ASN A 164 16.31 -7.09 -6.73
C ASN A 164 14.99 -6.89 -5.96
N GLY A 165 14.13 -5.95 -6.42
CA GLY A 165 12.88 -5.60 -5.74
C GLY A 165 13.06 -4.39 -4.83
N ILE A 166 12.60 -4.48 -3.58
CA ILE A 166 12.72 -3.39 -2.61
C ILE A 166 14.19 -3.20 -2.20
N GLU A 167 14.75 -2.03 -2.52
CA GLU A 167 16.09 -1.62 -2.07
C GLU A 167 16.04 -0.88 -0.75
N ALA A 168 15.03 -0.03 -0.56
CA ALA A 168 14.83 0.72 0.67
C ALA A 168 13.34 0.94 0.93
N VAL A 169 12.94 0.82 2.19
CA VAL A 169 11.66 1.35 2.68
C VAL A 169 11.94 2.77 3.15
N ILE A 170 11.27 3.74 2.55
CA ILE A 170 11.42 5.16 2.90
C ILE A 170 10.53 5.42 4.10
N ASP A 171 11.14 5.92 5.17
CA ASP A 171 10.42 6.33 6.36
C ASP A 171 9.40 7.42 5.98
N PRO A 172 8.10 7.21 6.21
CA PRO A 172 7.07 8.20 5.90
C PRO A 172 7.08 9.41 6.84
N ASP A 173 7.99 9.49 7.81
CA ASP A 173 8.03 10.53 8.86
C ASP A 173 6.68 10.65 9.57
N LEU A 174 6.41 9.66 10.42
CA LEU A 174 5.20 9.62 11.25
C LEU A 174 5.30 10.54 12.48
N HIS A 175 6.32 11.38 12.58
CA HIS A 175 6.51 12.31 13.68
C HIS A 175 5.91 13.69 13.37
N GLY A 176 5.36 14.34 14.40
CA GLY A 176 4.80 15.69 14.28
C GLY A 176 3.57 15.74 13.37
N LEU A 177 2.76 14.69 13.37
CA LEU A 177 1.46 14.68 12.70
C LEU A 177 0.48 15.59 13.46
N ALA A 178 -0.58 16.03 12.79
CA ALA A 178 -1.65 16.74 13.48
C ALA A 178 -2.39 15.80 14.45
N LYS A 179 -2.99 16.33 15.53
CA LYS A 179 -3.62 15.50 16.58
C LYS A 179 -4.68 14.54 16.04
N TYR A 180 -5.47 14.99 15.07
CA TYR A 180 -6.47 14.14 14.41
C TYR A 180 -5.82 13.02 13.58
N GLU A 181 -4.65 13.25 12.97
CA GLU A 181 -3.90 12.25 12.21
C GLU A 181 -3.21 11.23 13.13
N GLU A 182 -2.66 11.67 14.26
CA GLU A 182 -2.12 10.76 15.29
C GLU A 182 -3.22 9.80 15.78
N LYS A 183 -4.39 10.34 16.11
CA LYS A 183 -5.55 9.52 16.51
C LYS A 183 -6.00 8.58 15.38
N ALA A 184 -6.00 9.04 14.13
CA ALA A 184 -6.35 8.23 12.98
C ALA A 184 -5.33 7.11 12.73
N LEU A 185 -4.03 7.38 12.94
CA LEU A 185 -2.95 6.41 12.81
C LEU A 185 -3.06 5.30 13.87
N GLU A 186 -3.33 5.64 15.13
CA GLU A 186 -3.51 4.63 16.18
C GLU A 186 -4.76 3.75 15.95
N ALA A 187 -5.86 4.36 15.47
CA ALA A 187 -7.04 3.61 15.06
C ALA A 187 -6.77 2.70 13.83
N LEU A 188 -5.96 3.18 12.88
CA LEU A 188 -5.53 2.41 11.71
C LEU A 188 -4.67 1.22 12.12
N LYS A 189 -3.66 1.42 12.97
CA LYS A 189 -2.78 0.36 13.48
C LYS A 189 -3.58 -0.75 14.15
N THR A 190 -4.57 -0.41 14.96
CA THR A 190 -5.46 -1.38 15.61
C THR A 190 -6.21 -2.25 14.58
N LYS A 191 -6.82 -1.63 13.56
CA LYS A 191 -7.52 -2.35 12.48
C LYS A 191 -6.57 -3.17 11.62
N LEU A 192 -5.39 -2.63 11.35
CA LEU A 192 -4.36 -3.26 10.53
C LEU A 192 -3.81 -4.51 11.22
N LYS A 193 -3.54 -4.43 12.52
CA LYS A 193 -3.13 -5.58 13.35
C LYS A 193 -4.11 -6.74 13.23
N ALA A 194 -5.41 -6.49 13.43
CA ALA A 194 -6.45 -7.51 13.29
C ALA A 194 -6.49 -8.11 11.87
N SER A 195 -6.28 -7.29 10.84
CA SER A 195 -6.23 -7.76 9.44
C SER A 195 -5.01 -8.64 9.16
N ILE A 196 -3.85 -8.28 9.73
CA ILE A 196 -2.59 -9.03 9.61
C ILE A 196 -2.73 -10.38 10.31
N GLU A 197 -3.18 -10.39 11.56
CA GLU A 197 -3.39 -11.61 12.35
C GLU A 197 -4.35 -12.57 11.66
N LYS A 198 -5.44 -12.04 11.08
CA LYS A 198 -6.38 -12.84 10.28
C LYS A 198 -5.71 -13.46 9.05
N GLY A 199 -4.83 -12.73 8.36
CA GLY A 199 -4.08 -13.24 7.21
C GLY A 199 -3.14 -14.38 7.59
N ILE A 200 -2.42 -14.21 8.69
CA ILE A 200 -1.49 -15.22 9.24
C ILE A 200 -2.27 -16.47 9.68
N ALA A 201 -3.37 -16.31 10.42
CA ALA A 201 -4.21 -17.42 10.86
C ALA A 201 -4.74 -18.25 9.68
N PHE A 202 -5.22 -17.58 8.62
CA PHE A 202 -5.74 -18.25 7.44
C PHE A 202 -4.65 -18.99 6.62
N ALA A 203 -3.39 -18.55 6.71
CA ALA A 203 -2.29 -19.31 6.12
C ALA A 203 -2.10 -20.66 6.85
N ALA A 204 -2.20 -20.65 8.17
CA ALA A 204 -2.08 -21.84 9.01
C ALA A 204 -3.31 -22.79 8.93
N GLU A 205 -4.49 -22.27 8.59
CA GLU A 205 -5.69 -23.09 8.37
C GLU A 205 -5.56 -23.91 7.07
N GLY A 206 -5.18 -25.19 7.19
CA GLY A 206 -5.52 -26.31 6.30
C GLY A 206 -4.89 -26.34 4.89
N ASN A 207 -4.34 -27.52 4.54
CA ASN A 207 -4.19 -28.00 3.16
C ASN A 207 -5.55 -28.32 2.54
#